data_AF-A0A954WYB3-F1
#
_entry.id   AF-A0A954WYB3-F1
#
_cell.length_a   1.000
_cell.length_b   1.000
_cell.length_c   1.000
_cell.angle_alpha   90.00
_cell.angle_beta   90.00
_cell.angle_gamma   90.00
#
_symmetry.space_group_name_H-M   'P 1'
#
loop_
_entity.id
_entity.type
_entity.pdbx_description
1 polymer ?
#
loop_
_entity_poly.entity_id
_entity_poly.type
_entity_poly.pdbx_seq_one_letter_code
_entity_poly.pdbx_strand_id
1 'polypeptide(L)'
;MAKLTLSVILSLVSVLSVGCNTRSRSSSSRELTFTSDIAPITFEHCAPCHRPGEAGPFNLISYEDIAARAKQVVEVTGTRYMPPWLPEAGHHTMASERRLSDHQINMIAAWVDAGTPRGDPNDLPPLPSFTPGWQLGEPDLVVRMPEPYELPADGLDVYRNFVIPIPVDRPTWVRGMELRPDNRRIVHHAFMLTNRNGECRRLDEHDGTPGFEGMEAQGAESPDGHFISWQPGKVTKLAPQGTAWLLTPGTDLVLQMHMQPSGKPEQVQASVGFYFGTKPPSRFPVKLVLRSTEIDIPAGKANYEFETRYTLPTDVDLIGAIPHAHYLGKRIEGLALRPDGSSDVLFRIPDWDFNWQGDYSFDPPVRLPKGTTLVQRFSYDNSAANIRNPNSPPKRVQYGLQSVDEMGELWLQVLPVSRAGRETLLRDYGRYKILEIANEARRTLQSAPNDVNALIKLGRSTLALESPDAALPYLQAAVKADPNSTAAQYNLGHALMASGDLRTAHEQMAKVRQMDDKHQLAWHDAGLIFMETKQLRHAEACFRKSLELNAYHGTSLSNLGLVLLQQNKISAGIAALERALQIRPTDQKLIELLKKARAHKPKLP
;
A
#
# COMPACT_ATOMS: atom_id res chain seq x y z
N MET A 1 -107.34 0.68 -11.80
CA MET A 1 -108.58 1.49 -11.70
C MET A 1 -108.29 2.72 -10.85
N ALA A 2 -108.79 3.88 -11.28
CA ALA A 2 -108.88 5.20 -10.60
C ALA A 2 -107.56 5.86 -10.12
N LYS A 3 -107.05 6.95 -10.72
CA LYS A 3 -107.52 8.36 -10.77
C LYS A 3 -107.69 9.05 -9.39
N LEU A 4 -106.80 10.01 -9.09
CA LEU A 4 -107.00 11.42 -8.63
C LEU A 4 -105.72 11.89 -7.88
N THR A 5 -104.85 12.78 -8.40
CA THR A 5 -104.84 14.27 -8.25
C THR A 5 -105.32 14.74 -6.86
N LEU A 6 -104.56 15.47 -6.02
CA LEU A 6 -104.21 16.90 -6.18
C LEU A 6 -103.40 17.42 -4.96
N SER A 7 -102.48 18.37 -5.23
CA SER A 7 -101.89 19.47 -4.43
C SER A 7 -101.45 19.25 -2.97
N VAL A 8 -100.15 19.31 -2.64
CA VAL A 8 -99.22 20.47 -2.60
C VAL A 8 -99.58 21.51 -1.52
N ILE A 9 -98.81 21.51 -0.42
CA ILE A 9 -98.40 22.72 0.30
C ILE A 9 -96.88 22.66 0.49
N LEU A 10 -96.23 23.69 -0.04
CA LEU A 10 -94.80 24.01 0.01
C LEU A 10 -94.34 24.25 1.46
N SER A 11 -93.16 23.76 1.81
CA SER A 11 -92.33 24.34 2.87
C SER A 11 -90.89 24.36 2.37
N LEU A 12 -90.35 25.57 2.19
CA LEU A 12 -88.96 25.82 1.81
C LEU A 12 -88.01 25.21 2.85
N VAL A 13 -87.12 24.33 2.42
CA VAL A 13 -85.90 23.97 3.14
C VAL A 13 -84.71 24.31 2.25
N SER A 14 -83.87 25.21 2.77
CA SER A 14 -82.61 25.67 2.21
C SER A 14 -81.64 24.50 2.08
N VAL A 15 -81.19 24.21 0.85
CA VAL A 15 -80.16 23.20 0.60
C VAL A 15 -78.79 23.78 0.99
N LEU A 16 -78.26 23.32 2.13
CA LEU A 16 -76.85 23.47 2.47
C LEU A 16 -76.04 22.55 1.55
N SER A 17 -75.30 23.16 0.63
CA SER A 17 -74.29 22.49 -0.19
C SER A 17 -73.15 22.00 0.71
N VAL A 18 -73.10 20.69 0.96
CA VAL A 18 -71.93 20.01 1.54
C VAL A 18 -70.83 20.01 0.49
N GLY A 19 -69.99 21.04 0.52
CA GLY A 19 -68.72 21.06 -0.19
C GLY A 19 -67.79 20.05 0.45
N CYS A 20 -67.51 18.96 -0.27
CA CYS A 20 -66.50 17.97 0.10
C CYS A 20 -65.12 18.64 0.02
N ASN A 21 -64.69 19.25 1.12
CA ASN A 21 -63.37 19.86 1.23
C ASN A 21 -62.38 18.78 1.65
N THR A 22 -61.91 17.98 0.68
CA THR A 22 -60.70 17.17 0.86
C THR A 22 -59.52 18.12 1.01
N ARG A 23 -59.28 18.59 2.24
CA ARG A 23 -58.00 19.18 2.62
C ARG A 23 -56.94 18.11 2.44
N SER A 24 -56.30 18.13 1.28
CA SER A 24 -54.92 17.69 1.13
C SER A 24 -54.13 18.35 2.25
N ARG A 25 -53.78 17.58 3.29
CA ARG A 25 -52.70 17.94 4.19
C ARG A 25 -51.45 17.95 3.33
N SER A 26 -51.09 19.13 2.80
CA SER A 26 -49.72 19.35 2.39
C SER A 26 -48.89 19.13 3.65
N SER A 27 -48.12 18.05 3.70
CA SER A 27 -46.98 17.99 4.59
C SER A 27 -46.15 19.22 4.26
N SER A 28 -46.17 20.24 5.11
CA SER A 28 -45.21 21.33 5.03
C SER A 28 -43.84 20.69 5.18
N SER A 29 -43.17 20.44 4.06
CA SER A 29 -41.76 20.05 4.10
C SER A 29 -41.04 21.17 4.83
N ARG A 30 -40.51 20.85 6.01
CA ARG A 30 -39.65 21.75 6.79
C ARG A 30 -38.62 22.34 5.82
N GLU A 31 -38.46 23.66 5.83
CA GLU A 31 -37.43 24.33 5.04
C GLU A 31 -36.06 23.86 5.52
N LEU A 32 -35.24 23.32 4.60
CA LEU A 32 -33.86 22.93 4.90
C LEU A 32 -33.05 24.19 5.14
N THR A 33 -32.24 24.24 6.19
CA THR A 33 -31.39 25.39 6.49
C THR A 33 -29.93 24.99 6.65
N PHE A 34 -29.01 25.94 6.49
CA PHE A 34 -27.60 25.65 6.71
C PHE A 34 -27.34 25.19 8.16
N THR A 35 -27.82 25.95 9.15
CA THR A 35 -27.48 25.68 10.55
C THR A 35 -27.97 24.33 11.03
N SER A 36 -29.21 23.93 10.71
CA SER A 36 -29.78 22.65 11.15
C SER A 36 -29.37 21.45 10.28
N ASP A 37 -29.32 21.63 8.96
CA ASP A 37 -29.39 20.49 8.03
C ASP A 37 -28.10 20.30 7.22
N ILE A 38 -27.46 21.38 6.77
CA ILE A 38 -26.27 21.30 5.89
C ILE A 38 -24.96 21.37 6.68
N ALA A 39 -24.90 22.19 7.74
CA ALA A 39 -23.72 22.32 8.58
C ALA A 39 -23.26 20.95 9.13
N PRO A 40 -24.13 20.07 9.69
CA PRO A 40 -23.72 18.73 10.12
C PRO A 40 -23.04 17.94 8.99
N ILE A 41 -23.61 17.96 7.79
CA ILE A 41 -23.07 17.24 6.62
C ILE A 41 -21.69 17.79 6.24
N THR A 42 -21.56 19.11 6.09
CA THR A 42 -20.30 19.73 5.68
C THR A 42 -19.21 19.60 6.74
N PHE A 43 -19.57 19.66 8.03
CA PHE A 43 -18.61 19.54 9.12
C PHE A 43 -18.07 18.12 9.25
N GLU A 44 -18.92 17.11 9.03
CA GLU A 44 -18.50 15.71 9.08
C GLU A 44 -17.69 15.32 7.83
N HIS A 45 -18.16 15.70 6.64
CA HIS A 45 -17.64 15.14 5.38
C HIS A 45 -16.67 16.05 4.62
N CYS A 46 -16.73 17.37 4.82
CA CYS A 46 -15.92 18.34 4.05
C CYS A 46 -14.83 19.00 4.89
N ALA A 47 -15.16 19.41 6.12
CA ALA A 47 -14.24 20.10 7.02
C ALA A 47 -12.94 19.35 7.34
N PRO A 48 -12.85 18.00 7.35
CA PRO A 48 -11.57 17.31 7.54
C PRO A 48 -10.47 17.76 6.57
N CYS A 49 -10.83 18.13 5.33
CA CYS A 49 -9.89 18.64 4.34
C CYS A 49 -10.01 20.15 4.11
N HIS A 50 -11.23 20.70 4.22
CA HIS A 50 -11.53 22.09 3.88
C HIS A 50 -11.57 22.98 5.13
N ARG A 51 -10.42 23.11 5.78
CA ARG A 51 -10.20 23.98 6.95
C ARG A 51 -8.77 24.53 6.94
N PRO A 52 -8.45 25.58 7.73
CA PRO A 52 -7.12 26.17 7.72
C PRO A 52 -6.00 25.16 7.99
N GLY A 53 -4.97 25.16 7.13
CA GLY A 53 -3.77 24.30 7.26
C GLY A 53 -3.91 22.87 6.75
N GLU A 54 -5.07 22.49 6.21
CA GLU A 54 -5.31 21.19 5.59
C GLU A 54 -5.22 21.25 4.06
N ALA A 55 -5.39 20.10 3.40
CA ALA A 55 -5.16 19.93 1.97
C ALA A 55 -6.13 20.72 1.08
N GLY A 56 -7.32 21.05 1.57
CA GLY A 56 -8.32 21.80 0.81
C GLY A 56 -7.84 23.23 0.49
N PRO A 57 -8.00 23.70 -0.76
CA PRO A 57 -7.51 25.03 -1.16
C PRO A 57 -8.34 26.20 -0.57
N PHE A 58 -9.47 25.90 0.06
CA PHE A 58 -10.38 26.83 0.72
C PHE A 58 -11.13 26.13 1.87
N ASN A 59 -11.74 26.95 2.72
CA ASN A 59 -12.51 26.49 3.87
C ASN A 59 -13.96 26.14 3.51
N LEU A 60 -14.57 25.23 4.27
CA LEU A 60 -15.99 24.84 4.21
C LEU A 60 -16.56 24.66 5.63
N ILE A 61 -16.24 25.59 6.53
CA ILE A 61 -16.56 25.52 7.97
C ILE A 61 -17.50 26.63 8.44
N SER A 62 -18.07 27.41 7.52
CA SER A 62 -19.03 28.48 7.80
C SER A 62 -20.11 28.56 6.73
N TYR A 63 -21.21 29.26 7.02
CA TYR A 63 -22.28 29.51 6.05
C TYR A 63 -21.74 30.22 4.80
N GLU A 64 -20.94 31.26 5.01
CA GLU A 64 -20.37 32.10 3.95
C GLU A 64 -19.47 31.28 3.01
N ASP A 65 -18.68 30.36 3.57
CA ASP A 65 -17.81 29.46 2.81
C ASP A 65 -18.61 28.57 1.84
N ILE A 66 -19.65 27.90 2.35
CA ILE A 66 -20.49 26.97 1.57
C ILE A 66 -21.34 27.75 0.57
N ALA A 67 -22.02 28.82 1.01
CA ALA A 67 -22.94 29.60 0.17
C ALA A 67 -22.22 30.20 -1.04
N ALA A 68 -20.99 30.71 -0.86
CA ALA A 68 -20.17 31.24 -1.96
C ALA A 68 -19.81 30.19 -3.02
N ARG A 69 -19.91 28.89 -2.70
CA ARG A 69 -19.56 27.76 -3.57
C ARG A 69 -20.74 26.81 -3.80
N ALA A 70 -21.96 27.20 -3.45
CA ALA A 70 -23.13 26.33 -3.40
C ALA A 70 -23.32 25.50 -4.68
N LYS A 71 -23.22 26.13 -5.85
CA LYS A 71 -23.33 25.45 -7.16
C LYS A 71 -22.22 24.42 -7.38
N GLN A 72 -20.97 24.78 -7.06
CA GLN A 72 -19.84 23.88 -7.18
C GLN A 72 -20.00 22.69 -6.22
N VAL A 73 -20.44 22.93 -4.98
CA VAL A 73 -20.70 21.89 -3.99
C VAL A 73 -21.76 20.91 -4.51
N VAL A 74 -22.87 21.39 -5.08
CA VAL A 74 -23.90 20.53 -5.71
C VAL A 74 -23.31 19.70 -6.84
N GLU A 75 -22.50 20.31 -7.71
CA GLU A 75 -21.88 19.61 -8.84
C GLU A 75 -20.95 18.47 -8.39
N VAL A 76 -20.00 18.77 -7.49
CA VAL A 76 -18.99 17.78 -7.07
C VAL A 76 -19.59 16.70 -6.16
N THR A 77 -20.63 17.02 -5.38
CA THR A 77 -21.31 16.01 -4.55
C THR A 77 -22.27 15.16 -5.38
N GLY A 78 -22.99 15.76 -6.33
CA GLY A 78 -23.89 15.05 -7.25
C GLY A 78 -23.18 14.08 -8.19
N THR A 79 -21.97 14.44 -8.65
CA THR A 79 -21.10 13.56 -9.44
C THR A 79 -20.29 12.58 -8.58
N ARG A 80 -20.36 12.69 -7.25
CA ARG A 80 -19.55 11.93 -6.28
C ARG A 80 -18.04 12.12 -6.42
N TYR A 81 -17.62 13.22 -7.04
CA TYR A 81 -16.23 13.63 -7.07
C TYR A 81 -15.74 14.01 -5.65
N MET A 82 -16.62 14.59 -4.84
CA MET A 82 -16.36 14.94 -3.45
C MET A 82 -17.49 14.49 -2.52
N PRO A 83 -17.18 14.18 -1.24
CA PRO A 83 -15.85 13.88 -0.73
C PRO A 83 -15.28 12.61 -1.37
N PRO A 84 -13.96 12.49 -1.52
CA PRO A 84 -13.36 11.38 -2.27
C PRO A 84 -13.52 10.05 -1.53
N TRP A 85 -14.37 9.20 -2.08
CA TRP A 85 -14.62 7.83 -1.65
C TRP A 85 -15.18 7.00 -2.82
N LEU A 86 -14.31 6.22 -3.46
CA LEU A 86 -14.63 5.50 -4.69
C LEU A 86 -15.47 4.21 -4.51
N PRO A 87 -15.30 3.41 -3.44
CA PRO A 87 -16.08 2.18 -3.28
C PRO A 87 -17.57 2.48 -3.14
N GLU A 88 -18.40 1.70 -3.84
CA GLU A 88 -19.85 1.77 -3.66
C GLU A 88 -20.28 1.13 -2.33
N ALA A 89 -21.40 1.59 -1.80
CA ALA A 89 -21.99 1.04 -0.58
C ALA A 89 -22.68 -0.32 -0.84
N GLY A 90 -22.95 -1.08 0.23
CA GLY A 90 -23.81 -2.27 0.19
C GLY A 90 -23.11 -3.63 0.13
N HIS A 91 -21.77 -3.66 0.17
CA HIS A 91 -20.98 -4.89 0.21
C HIS A 91 -20.52 -5.22 1.64
N HIS A 92 -19.33 -4.77 2.02
CA HIS A 92 -18.79 -4.87 3.38
C HIS A 92 -18.60 -3.48 3.98
N THR A 93 -18.79 -3.37 5.30
CA THR A 93 -18.54 -2.11 6.01
C THR A 93 -17.05 -1.80 6.02
N MET A 94 -16.73 -0.57 5.60
CA MET A 94 -15.36 -0.06 5.59
C MET A 94 -15.22 1.03 6.65
N ALA A 95 -14.11 0.96 7.38
CA ALA A 95 -13.85 1.90 8.45
C ALA A 95 -13.61 3.32 7.88
N SER A 96 -14.18 4.33 8.54
CA SER A 96 -13.99 5.74 8.17
C SER A 96 -14.47 6.08 6.74
N GLU A 97 -15.57 5.44 6.30
CA GLU A 97 -16.27 5.81 5.07
C GLU A 97 -16.66 7.30 5.10
N ARG A 98 -16.24 8.03 4.06
CA ARG A 98 -16.49 9.47 3.93
C ARG A 98 -17.64 9.79 2.97
N ARG A 99 -18.19 8.78 2.29
CA ARG A 99 -19.20 8.94 1.24
C ARG A 99 -20.45 9.65 1.76
N LEU A 100 -20.98 10.58 0.96
CA LEU A 100 -22.31 11.13 1.18
C LEU A 100 -23.38 10.13 0.73
N SER A 101 -24.37 9.93 1.58
CA SER A 101 -25.60 9.23 1.22
C SER A 101 -26.38 10.01 0.16
N ASP A 102 -27.20 9.29 -0.62
CA ASP A 102 -28.05 9.88 -1.65
C ASP A 102 -29.02 10.91 -1.04
N HIS A 103 -29.45 10.67 0.20
CA HIS A 103 -30.27 11.61 0.95
C HIS A 103 -29.52 12.91 1.25
N GLN A 104 -28.28 12.84 1.77
CA GLN A 104 -27.46 14.02 2.05
C GLN A 104 -27.15 14.82 0.78
N ILE A 105 -26.84 14.14 -0.34
CA ILE A 105 -26.64 14.81 -1.65
C ILE A 105 -27.90 15.57 -2.06
N ASN A 106 -29.07 14.93 -1.95
CA ASN A 106 -30.34 15.57 -2.29
C ASN A 106 -30.70 16.73 -1.34
N MET A 107 -30.35 16.64 -0.06
CA MET A 107 -30.52 17.74 0.88
C MET A 107 -29.68 18.96 0.50
N ILE A 108 -28.41 18.75 0.13
CA ILE A 108 -27.53 19.83 -0.33
C ILE A 108 -28.14 20.49 -1.58
N ALA A 109 -28.53 19.69 -2.58
CA ALA A 109 -29.13 20.21 -3.81
C ALA A 109 -30.42 21.01 -3.52
N ALA A 110 -31.34 20.45 -2.74
CA ALA A 110 -32.60 21.10 -2.38
C ALA A 110 -32.39 22.40 -1.58
N TRP A 111 -31.39 22.44 -0.68
CA TRP A 111 -31.04 23.66 0.05
C TRP A 111 -30.49 24.76 -0.88
N VAL A 112 -29.68 24.39 -1.87
CA VAL A 112 -29.19 25.35 -2.88
C VAL A 112 -30.31 25.83 -3.78
N ASP A 113 -31.21 24.95 -4.23
CA ASP A 113 -32.38 25.30 -5.04
C ASP A 113 -33.34 26.24 -4.29
N ALA A 114 -33.43 26.11 -2.97
CA ALA A 114 -34.20 27.00 -2.10
C ALA A 114 -33.53 28.37 -1.86
N GLY A 115 -32.37 28.66 -2.46
CA GLY A 115 -31.67 29.93 -2.31
C GLY A 115 -30.74 29.99 -1.10
N THR A 116 -30.26 28.85 -0.61
CA THR A 116 -29.29 28.73 0.50
C THR A 116 -29.74 29.37 1.82
N PRO A 117 -30.95 29.11 2.35
CA PRO A 117 -31.41 29.69 3.61
C PRO A 117 -30.45 29.36 4.77
N ARG A 118 -30.04 30.39 5.53
CA ARG A 118 -29.05 30.25 6.62
C ARG A 118 -29.59 29.46 7.81
N GLY A 119 -30.82 29.71 8.23
CA GLY A 119 -31.39 29.18 9.48
C GLY A 119 -30.99 29.97 10.73
N ASP A 120 -31.51 29.57 11.89
CA ASP A 120 -31.21 30.19 13.19
C ASP A 120 -29.75 29.89 13.59
N PRO A 121 -28.92 30.91 13.87
CA PRO A 121 -27.56 30.72 14.36
C PRO A 121 -27.45 29.85 15.64
N ASN A 122 -28.49 29.80 16.47
CA ASN A 122 -28.51 28.97 17.68
C ASN A 122 -28.61 27.46 17.38
N ASP A 123 -29.06 27.10 16.17
CA ASP A 123 -29.14 25.70 15.73
C ASP A 123 -27.82 25.23 15.09
N LEU A 124 -26.82 26.12 14.94
CA LEU A 124 -25.54 25.76 14.32
C LEU A 124 -24.80 24.76 15.24
N PRO A 125 -24.49 23.53 14.76
CA PRO A 125 -23.70 22.60 15.54
C PRO A 125 -22.29 23.17 15.78
N PRO A 126 -21.62 22.78 16.88
CA PRO A 126 -20.22 23.10 17.05
C PRO A 126 -19.39 22.41 15.96
N LEU A 127 -18.29 23.05 15.54
CA LEU A 127 -17.31 22.39 14.68
C LEU A 127 -16.76 21.13 15.38
N PRO A 128 -16.48 20.06 14.61
CA PRO A 128 -15.81 18.89 15.14
C PRO A 128 -14.49 19.28 15.81
N SER A 129 -14.18 18.59 16.90
CA SER A 129 -12.87 18.76 17.54
C SER A 129 -11.81 18.14 16.64
N PHE A 130 -10.92 18.98 16.12
CA PHE A 130 -9.79 18.53 15.33
C PHE A 130 -8.52 18.55 16.17
N THR A 131 -7.84 17.41 16.29
CA THR A 131 -6.57 17.32 17.01
C THR A 131 -5.49 18.15 16.32
N PRO A 132 -4.94 19.21 16.95
CA PRO A 132 -3.81 19.93 16.40
C PRO A 132 -2.55 19.06 16.50
N GLY A 133 -1.72 19.08 15.47
CA GLY A 133 -0.47 18.32 15.46
C GLY A 133 -0.68 16.85 15.09
N TRP A 134 -0.55 15.96 16.07
CA TRP A 134 -0.54 14.50 15.88
C TRP A 134 -1.88 13.88 16.29
N GLN A 135 -2.58 13.23 15.36
CA GLN A 135 -3.92 12.66 15.57
C GLN A 135 -3.93 11.55 16.62
N LEU A 136 -2.86 10.74 16.68
CA LEU A 136 -2.75 9.63 17.65
C LEU A 136 -2.20 10.06 19.02
N GLY A 137 -2.02 11.37 19.26
CA GLY A 137 -1.32 11.91 20.42
C GLY A 137 0.19 12.05 20.19
N GLU A 138 0.93 12.42 21.23
CA GLU A 138 2.39 12.61 21.16
C GLU A 138 3.10 11.31 20.72
N PRO A 139 3.91 11.32 19.64
CA PRO A 139 4.69 10.16 19.22
C PRO A 139 5.82 9.84 20.19
N ASP A 140 6.17 8.57 20.32
CA ASP A 140 7.35 8.13 21.09
C ASP A 140 8.67 8.50 20.40
N LEU A 141 8.65 8.63 19.07
CA LEU A 141 9.78 9.06 18.26
C LEU A 141 9.27 9.85 17.06
N VAL A 142 9.89 10.99 16.76
CA VAL A 142 9.66 11.76 15.53
C VAL A 142 10.93 11.72 14.69
N VAL A 143 10.80 11.31 13.43
CA VAL A 143 11.87 11.47 12.43
C VAL A 143 11.44 12.52 11.41
N ARG A 144 12.40 13.26 10.85
CA ARG A 144 12.16 14.33 9.86
C ARG A 144 13.04 14.06 8.64
N MET A 145 12.54 14.42 7.46
CA MET A 145 13.38 14.47 6.25
C MET A 145 14.64 15.29 6.54
N PRO A 146 15.86 14.78 6.24
CA PRO A 146 17.11 15.47 6.56
C PRO A 146 17.16 16.89 5.99
N GLU A 147 16.67 17.04 4.75
CA GLU A 147 16.67 18.28 3.98
C GLU A 147 15.31 18.46 3.30
N PRO A 148 14.88 19.71 3.03
CA PRO A 148 13.68 19.98 2.25
C PRO A 148 13.87 19.57 0.78
N TYR A 149 12.79 19.12 0.15
CA TYR A 149 12.74 18.88 -1.29
C TYR A 149 11.96 20.00 -1.98
N GLU A 150 12.51 20.53 -3.08
CA GLU A 150 11.85 21.51 -3.94
C GLU A 150 11.12 20.78 -5.08
N LEU A 151 9.80 20.91 -5.09
CA LEU A 151 8.94 20.44 -6.18
C LEU A 151 8.89 21.53 -7.27
N PRO A 152 9.16 21.20 -8.55
CA PRO A 152 9.00 22.13 -9.66
C PRO A 152 7.59 22.70 -9.79
N ALA A 153 7.48 23.87 -10.42
CA ALA A 153 6.22 24.57 -10.63
C ALA A 153 5.22 23.80 -11.51
N ASP A 154 5.75 23.20 -12.57
CA ASP A 154 5.02 22.55 -13.64
C ASP A 154 5.69 21.21 -13.98
N GLY A 155 4.98 20.34 -14.69
CA GLY A 155 5.48 19.05 -15.13
C GLY A 155 4.46 17.94 -14.93
N LEU A 156 4.93 16.71 -15.08
CA LEU A 156 4.17 15.53 -14.68
C LEU A 156 4.20 15.39 -13.15
N ASP A 157 3.28 14.57 -12.64
CA ASP A 157 3.29 14.16 -11.25
C ASP A 157 4.65 13.52 -10.86
N VAL A 158 5.14 13.87 -9.67
CA VAL A 158 6.46 13.44 -9.18
C VAL A 158 6.29 12.34 -8.14
N TYR A 159 6.90 11.18 -8.40
CA TYR A 159 7.07 10.12 -7.42
C TYR A 159 8.50 10.12 -6.91
N ARG A 160 8.66 10.29 -5.60
CA ARG A 160 9.98 10.39 -4.97
C ARG A 160 10.05 9.60 -3.67
N ASN A 161 11.19 8.97 -3.43
CA ASN A 161 11.44 8.09 -2.28
C ASN A 161 12.47 8.73 -1.36
N PHE A 162 12.03 9.32 -0.25
CA PHE A 162 12.92 9.96 0.72
C PHE A 162 13.44 8.94 1.74
N VAL A 163 14.75 8.87 1.93
CA VAL A 163 15.38 7.93 2.87
C VAL A 163 15.71 8.65 4.17
N ILE A 164 15.13 8.18 5.28
CA ILE A 164 15.19 8.85 6.57
C ILE A 164 15.72 7.84 7.60
N PRO A 165 16.93 8.04 8.15
CA PRO A 165 17.46 7.18 9.20
C PRO A 165 16.57 7.20 10.44
N ILE A 166 16.30 6.02 11.00
CA ILE A 166 15.51 5.89 12.23
C ILE A 166 16.46 5.66 13.41
N PRO A 167 16.55 6.60 14.38
CA PRO A 167 17.52 6.53 15.46
C PRO A 167 17.06 5.60 16.61
N VAL A 168 16.98 4.30 16.34
CA VAL A 168 16.75 3.28 17.37
C VAL A 168 18.02 2.49 17.65
N ASP A 169 18.33 2.29 18.92
CA ASP A 169 19.50 1.56 19.41
C ASP A 169 19.19 0.10 19.79
N ARG A 170 17.90 -0.24 19.89
CA ARG A 170 17.41 -1.57 20.22
C ARG A 170 16.16 -1.95 19.43
N PRO A 171 15.88 -3.27 19.30
CA PRO A 171 14.65 -3.74 18.69
C PRO A 171 13.42 -3.19 19.43
N THR A 172 12.51 -2.57 18.69
CA THR A 172 11.36 -1.84 19.22
C THR A 172 10.10 -2.27 18.49
N TRP A 173 9.03 -2.54 19.21
CA TRP A 173 7.74 -2.88 18.61
C TRP A 173 7.01 -1.60 18.23
N VAL A 174 6.55 -1.49 16.99
CA VAL A 174 5.81 -0.32 16.50
C VAL A 174 4.36 -0.70 16.25
N ARG A 175 3.45 0.14 16.76
CA ARG A 175 1.99 -0.01 16.62
C ARG A 175 1.38 0.98 15.64
N GLY A 176 2.07 2.05 15.30
CA GLY A 176 1.54 3.03 14.37
C GLY A 176 2.62 3.95 13.86
N MET A 177 2.33 4.54 12.70
CA MET A 177 3.09 5.64 12.15
C MET A 177 2.10 6.71 11.67
N GLU A 178 2.44 7.96 11.87
CA GLU A 178 1.67 9.10 11.38
C GLU A 178 2.57 10.01 10.56
N LEU A 179 2.14 10.35 9.34
CA LEU A 179 2.85 11.29 8.47
C LEU A 179 2.32 12.72 8.65
N ARG A 180 3.23 13.68 8.73
CA ARG A 180 2.97 15.12 8.65
C ARG A 180 3.82 15.73 7.56
N PRO A 181 3.29 15.92 6.34
CA PRO A 181 4.08 16.33 5.19
C PRO A 181 4.39 17.84 5.13
N ASP A 182 4.21 18.61 6.22
CA ASP A 182 4.29 20.08 6.36
C ASP A 182 3.64 20.98 5.28
N ASN A 183 3.78 20.67 4.00
CA ASN A 183 2.99 21.17 2.87
C ASN A 183 2.00 20.12 2.33
N ARG A 184 0.82 20.02 2.95
CA ARG A 184 -0.25 19.05 2.56
C ARG A 184 -0.86 19.31 1.18
N ARG A 185 -0.63 20.48 0.58
CA ARG A 185 -1.30 20.89 -0.67
C ARG A 185 -0.72 20.23 -1.92
N ILE A 186 0.56 19.88 -1.87
CA ILE A 186 1.27 19.28 -3.01
C ILE A 186 1.41 17.77 -2.90
N VAL A 187 1.06 17.18 -1.76
CA VAL A 187 1.18 15.73 -1.54
C VAL A 187 -0.15 15.06 -1.80
N HIS A 188 -0.21 14.28 -2.87
CA HIS A 188 -1.40 13.55 -3.28
C HIS A 188 -1.60 12.28 -2.45
N HIS A 189 -0.54 11.49 -2.27
CA HIS A 189 -0.49 10.41 -1.28
C HIS A 189 0.96 10.05 -0.93
N ALA A 190 1.13 9.25 0.12
CA ALA A 190 2.44 8.73 0.50
C ALA A 190 2.37 7.31 1.08
N PHE A 191 3.43 6.54 0.92
CA PHE A 191 3.66 5.25 1.58
C PHE A 191 4.85 5.33 2.54
N MET A 192 4.68 4.77 3.73
CA MET A 192 5.71 4.64 4.73
C MET A 192 6.24 3.20 4.72
N LEU A 193 7.42 3.04 4.14
CA LEU A 193 8.09 1.76 3.94
C LEU A 193 9.35 1.66 4.81
N THR A 194 9.92 0.46 4.90
CA THR A 194 11.18 0.22 5.63
C THR A 194 12.23 -0.36 4.68
N ASN A 195 13.47 0.08 4.82
CA ASN A 195 14.63 -0.49 4.16
C ASN A 195 15.62 -0.98 5.21
N ARG A 196 15.95 -2.28 5.20
CA ARG A 196 16.84 -2.90 6.20
C ARG A 196 18.20 -3.30 5.65
N ASN A 197 18.42 -3.12 4.35
CA ASN A 197 19.64 -3.56 3.66
C ASN A 197 20.57 -2.42 3.22
N GLY A 198 20.13 -1.16 3.33
CA GLY A 198 20.90 0.03 2.97
C GLY A 198 20.84 0.39 1.48
N GLU A 199 20.12 -0.37 0.65
CA GLU A 199 20.08 -0.14 -0.80
C GLU A 199 19.44 1.20 -1.16
N CYS A 200 18.36 1.57 -0.48
CA CYS A 200 17.70 2.86 -0.73
C CYS A 200 18.63 4.03 -0.41
N ARG A 201 19.46 3.93 0.64
CA ARG A 201 20.46 4.95 0.99
C ARG A 201 21.49 5.12 -0.12
N ARG A 202 21.94 4.01 -0.72
CA ARG A 202 22.87 4.04 -1.85
C ARG A 202 22.26 4.71 -3.09
N LEU A 203 20.96 4.52 -3.32
CA LEU A 203 20.23 5.18 -4.41
C LEU A 203 20.08 6.69 -4.15
N ASP A 204 19.70 7.07 -2.93
CA ASP A 204 19.60 8.47 -2.48
C ASP A 204 20.95 9.21 -2.63
N GLU A 205 22.04 8.61 -2.12
CA GLU A 205 23.40 9.14 -2.25
C GLU A 205 23.86 9.37 -3.72
N HIS A 206 23.31 8.61 -4.67
CA HIS A 206 23.65 8.71 -6.09
C HIS A 206 22.80 9.74 -6.85
N ASP A 207 21.56 10.01 -6.42
CA ASP A 207 20.64 10.93 -7.10
C ASP A 207 21.12 12.39 -7.01
N GLY A 208 21.74 12.76 -5.88
CA GLY A 208 22.31 14.10 -5.66
C GLY A 208 21.30 15.17 -5.23
N THR A 209 20.04 14.80 -5.05
CA THR A 209 18.99 15.61 -4.40
C THR A 209 18.24 14.75 -3.38
N PRO A 210 17.54 15.30 -2.35
CA PRO A 210 17.00 14.48 -1.27
C PRO A 210 16.07 13.36 -1.75
N GLY A 211 16.39 12.09 -1.49
CA GLY A 211 15.66 10.92 -1.98
C GLY A 211 16.04 10.50 -3.41
N PHE A 212 15.27 9.61 -4.01
CA PHE A 212 15.47 9.19 -5.42
C PHE A 212 14.14 9.02 -6.15
N GLU A 213 14.15 9.17 -7.47
CA GLU A 213 12.95 9.14 -8.31
C GLU A 213 12.32 7.74 -8.46
N GLY A 214 11.01 7.71 -8.73
CA GLY A 214 10.30 6.52 -9.22
C GLY A 214 9.21 5.99 -8.27
N MET A 215 8.27 5.22 -8.83
CA MET A 215 7.18 4.58 -8.06
C MET A 215 7.64 3.32 -7.31
N GLU A 216 8.77 2.73 -7.70
CA GLU A 216 9.33 1.55 -7.03
C GLU A 216 10.59 1.93 -6.26
N ALA A 217 10.59 1.67 -4.95
CA ALA A 217 11.79 1.78 -4.11
C ALA A 217 12.40 0.38 -3.92
N GLN A 218 13.42 0.06 -4.72
CA GLN A 218 14.07 -1.26 -4.66
C GLN A 218 14.62 -1.54 -3.25
N GLY A 219 14.18 -2.65 -2.65
CA GLY A 219 14.58 -3.06 -1.31
C GLY A 219 13.80 -2.37 -0.18
N ALA A 220 12.91 -1.43 -0.48
CA ALA A 220 11.93 -0.92 0.49
C ALA A 220 10.72 -1.86 0.55
N GLU A 221 10.24 -2.13 1.76
CA GLU A 221 9.13 -3.02 1.99
C GLU A 221 8.16 -2.46 3.03
N SER A 222 6.87 -2.78 2.83
CA SER A 222 5.83 -2.59 3.83
C SER A 222 6.20 -3.34 5.12
N PRO A 223 6.24 -2.69 6.30
CA PRO A 223 6.79 -3.29 7.51
C PRO A 223 5.98 -4.48 8.00
N ASP A 224 6.62 -5.66 8.00
CA ASP A 224 6.06 -6.95 8.45
C ASP A 224 4.60 -7.21 7.97
N GLY A 225 4.28 -6.83 6.73
CA GLY A 225 2.96 -7.05 6.11
C GLY A 225 1.92 -5.94 6.35
N HIS A 226 2.29 -4.81 6.93
CA HIS A 226 1.40 -3.67 7.15
C HIS A 226 1.40 -2.69 5.98
N PHE A 227 0.22 -2.36 5.44
CA PHE A 227 0.10 -1.13 4.65
C PHE A 227 0.05 0.07 5.56
N ILE A 228 0.96 1.00 5.33
CA ILE A 228 0.98 2.27 6.03
C ILE A 228 1.10 3.35 4.98
N SER A 229 -0.01 4.04 4.74
CA SER A 229 -0.13 5.11 3.75
C SER A 229 -0.80 6.33 4.36
N TRP A 230 -0.65 7.45 3.67
CA TRP A 230 -1.27 8.72 3.98
C TRP A 230 -1.92 9.30 2.73
N GLN A 231 -3.11 9.88 2.90
CA GLN A 231 -3.83 10.63 1.88
C GLN A 231 -4.56 11.80 2.57
N PRO A 232 -4.87 12.89 1.85
CA PRO A 232 -5.73 13.95 2.36
C PRO A 232 -7.04 13.43 2.97
N GLY A 233 -7.35 13.86 4.19
CA GLY A 233 -8.59 13.48 4.89
C GLY A 233 -8.65 12.06 5.45
N LYS A 234 -7.57 11.26 5.30
CA LYS A 234 -7.49 9.97 5.98
C LYS A 234 -7.29 10.15 7.48
N VAL A 235 -8.12 9.44 8.24
CA VAL A 235 -7.98 9.33 9.70
C VAL A 235 -6.87 8.32 10.01
N THR A 236 -5.86 8.73 10.77
CA THR A 236 -4.79 7.84 11.20
C THR A 236 -5.29 6.92 12.30
N LYS A 237 -4.93 5.63 12.24
CA LYS A 237 -5.28 4.64 13.28
C LYS A 237 -4.03 3.86 13.69
N LEU A 238 -3.96 3.49 14.97
CA LEU A 238 -3.02 2.48 15.42
C LEU A 238 -3.39 1.13 14.80
N ALA A 239 -2.38 0.32 14.53
CA ALA A 239 -2.56 -1.05 14.09
C ALA A 239 -3.39 -1.85 15.11
N PRO A 240 -4.20 -2.82 14.64
CA PRO A 240 -4.98 -3.69 15.51
C PRO A 240 -4.17 -4.31 16.64
N GLN A 241 -4.83 -4.59 17.76
CA GLN A 241 -4.14 -5.19 18.90
C GLN A 241 -3.47 -6.52 18.50
N GLY A 242 -2.21 -6.68 18.90
CA GLY A 242 -1.44 -7.89 18.64
C GLY A 242 -0.78 -7.95 17.26
N THR A 243 -0.84 -6.90 16.44
CA THR A 243 -0.15 -6.86 15.14
C THR A 243 1.06 -5.91 15.11
N ALA A 244 1.66 -5.53 16.24
CA ALA A 244 2.84 -4.66 16.23
C ALA A 244 3.98 -5.25 15.36
N TRP A 245 4.70 -4.43 14.62
CA TRP A 245 5.82 -4.88 13.78
C TRP A 245 7.17 -4.53 14.42
N LEU A 246 8.23 -5.26 14.03
CA LEU A 246 9.55 -5.08 14.63
C LEU A 246 10.38 -4.03 13.88
N LEU A 247 10.77 -2.98 14.58
CA LEU A 247 11.75 -2.02 14.13
C LEU A 247 13.11 -2.37 14.74
N THR A 248 14.12 -2.60 13.90
CA THR A 248 15.48 -2.95 14.35
C THR A 248 16.46 -1.82 14.05
N PRO A 249 17.54 -1.68 14.84
CA PRO A 249 18.64 -0.75 14.53
C PRO A 249 19.15 -0.92 13.10
N GLY A 250 19.49 0.21 12.47
CA GLY A 250 19.93 0.26 11.07
C GLY A 250 18.80 0.19 10.02
N THR A 251 17.54 0.21 10.44
CA THR A 251 16.41 0.36 9.51
C THR A 251 16.26 1.81 9.10
N ASP A 252 16.18 2.07 7.80
CA ASP A 252 15.78 3.36 7.26
C ASP A 252 14.26 3.36 6.98
N LEU A 253 13.62 4.49 7.25
CA LEU A 253 12.29 4.79 6.72
C LEU A 253 12.45 5.23 5.27
N VAL A 254 11.68 4.61 4.38
CA VAL A 254 11.54 5.09 3.00
C VAL A 254 10.15 5.68 2.87
N LEU A 255 10.09 7.01 2.78
CA LEU A 255 8.87 7.77 2.60
C LEU A 255 8.68 8.01 1.09
N GLN A 256 7.89 7.16 0.45
CA GLN A 256 7.50 7.35 -0.94
C GLN A 256 6.38 8.38 -0.99
N MET A 257 6.57 9.46 -1.72
CA MET A 257 5.59 10.54 -1.88
C MET A 257 5.26 10.72 -3.34
N HIS A 258 3.96 10.73 -3.63
CA HIS A 258 3.41 11.18 -4.88
C HIS A 258 2.97 12.64 -4.71
N MET A 259 3.59 13.54 -5.49
CA MET A 259 3.40 14.97 -5.42
C MET A 259 2.93 15.55 -6.75
N GLN A 260 2.06 16.55 -6.68
CA GLN A 260 1.47 17.21 -7.85
C GLN A 260 1.92 18.68 -7.90
N PRO A 261 2.53 19.14 -9.02
CA PRO A 261 2.92 20.53 -9.19
C PRO A 261 1.73 21.48 -9.05
N SER A 262 1.94 22.65 -8.41
CA SER A 262 0.86 23.60 -8.09
C SER A 262 0.78 24.81 -9.03
N GLY A 263 1.64 24.87 -10.05
CA GLY A 263 1.84 26.04 -10.92
C GLY A 263 2.87 27.05 -10.41
N LYS A 264 3.57 26.72 -9.31
CA LYS A 264 4.72 27.48 -8.78
C LYS A 264 5.63 26.55 -7.98
N PRO A 265 6.93 26.88 -7.82
CA PRO A 265 7.82 26.04 -7.02
C PRO A 265 7.34 25.97 -5.56
N GLU A 266 7.35 24.76 -5.01
CA GLU A 266 6.87 24.46 -3.67
C GLU A 266 7.92 23.63 -2.92
N GLN A 267 7.93 23.69 -1.60
CA GLN A 267 8.84 22.87 -0.78
C GLN A 267 8.08 21.94 0.15
N VAL A 268 8.70 20.82 0.47
CA VAL A 268 8.23 19.84 1.45
C VAL A 268 9.36 19.30 2.31
N GLN A 269 9.15 19.23 3.62
CA GLN A 269 10.06 18.58 4.57
C GLN A 269 9.27 17.83 5.65
N ALA A 270 8.77 16.66 5.25
CA ALA A 270 7.88 15.85 6.06
C ALA A 270 8.51 15.36 7.38
N SER A 271 7.65 15.11 8.36
CA SER A 271 7.97 14.41 9.61
C SER A 271 7.08 13.20 9.81
N VAL A 272 7.61 12.12 10.38
CA VAL A 272 6.87 10.90 10.70
C VAL A 272 6.98 10.59 12.18
N GLY A 273 5.85 10.48 12.86
CA GLY A 273 5.73 10.06 14.25
C GLY A 273 5.57 8.55 14.35
N PHE A 274 6.37 7.91 15.20
CA PHE A 274 6.28 6.49 15.53
C PHE A 274 5.63 6.31 16.90
N TYR A 275 4.74 5.31 16.98
CA TYR A 275 4.03 4.94 18.20
C TYR A 275 4.43 3.53 18.59
N PHE A 276 5.06 3.37 19.73
CA PHE A 276 5.65 2.11 20.17
C PHE A 276 4.65 1.25 20.96
N GLY A 277 4.90 -0.06 20.93
CA GLY A 277 4.18 -1.06 21.69
C GLY A 277 5.08 -1.69 22.74
N THR A 278 4.46 -2.16 23.82
CA THR A 278 5.16 -2.86 24.91
C THR A 278 5.12 -4.39 24.78
N LYS A 279 4.36 -4.92 23.82
CA LYS A 279 4.14 -6.36 23.65
C LYS A 279 4.54 -6.81 22.23
N PRO A 280 5.15 -8.00 22.09
CA PRO A 280 5.39 -8.59 20.79
C PRO A 280 4.05 -8.91 20.09
N PRO A 281 4.05 -9.02 18.74
CA PRO A 281 2.87 -9.44 18.00
C PRO A 281 2.45 -10.87 18.34
N SER A 282 1.13 -11.08 18.38
CA SER A 282 0.48 -12.39 18.42
C SER A 282 -0.25 -12.73 17.13
N ARG A 283 -0.44 -11.73 16.26
CA ARG A 283 -1.06 -11.82 14.94
C ARG A 283 -0.13 -11.16 13.92
N PHE A 284 -0.06 -11.73 12.73
CA PHE A 284 0.99 -11.37 11.78
C PHE A 284 0.37 -11.16 10.40
N PRO A 285 0.14 -9.91 10.00
CA PRO A 285 -0.39 -9.61 8.67
C PRO A 285 0.47 -10.16 7.56
N VAL A 286 -0.19 -10.45 6.44
CA VAL A 286 0.44 -10.82 5.18
C VAL A 286 -0.14 -9.94 4.09
N LYS A 287 0.74 -9.40 3.27
CA LYS A 287 0.39 -8.68 2.04
C LYS A 287 0.27 -9.66 0.89
N LEU A 288 -0.87 -9.64 0.22
CA LEU A 288 -1.12 -10.28 -1.06
C LEU A 288 -1.30 -9.17 -2.12
N VAL A 289 -0.83 -9.41 -3.32
CA VAL A 289 -0.93 -8.50 -4.48
C VAL A 289 -1.35 -9.38 -5.64
N LEU A 290 -2.59 -9.20 -6.07
CA LEU A 290 -3.02 -9.68 -7.36
C LEU A 290 -2.63 -8.58 -8.36
N ARG A 291 -1.96 -8.94 -9.45
CA ARG A 291 -1.56 -7.99 -10.49
C ARG A 291 -1.44 -8.69 -11.84
N SER A 292 -1.57 -7.92 -12.91
CA SER A 292 -1.31 -8.40 -14.27
C SER A 292 -0.28 -7.53 -14.96
N THR A 293 0.85 -8.12 -15.32
CA THR A 293 1.85 -7.50 -16.20
C THR A 293 1.56 -7.80 -17.69
N GLU A 294 0.39 -8.35 -18.01
CA GLU A 294 -0.05 -8.70 -19.37
C GLU A 294 -0.99 -7.66 -19.98
N ILE A 295 -1.16 -6.50 -19.33
CA ILE A 295 -1.99 -5.42 -19.84
C ILE A 295 -1.41 -4.92 -21.17
N ASP A 296 -2.20 -5.00 -22.24
CA ASP A 296 -1.90 -4.46 -23.57
C ASP A 296 -3.22 -3.98 -24.21
N ILE A 297 -3.54 -2.71 -23.99
CA ILE A 297 -4.82 -2.07 -24.34
C ILE A 297 -4.68 -1.40 -25.70
N PRO A 298 -5.36 -1.89 -26.76
CA PRO A 298 -5.31 -1.24 -28.07
C PRO A 298 -5.86 0.19 -28.03
N ALA A 299 -5.33 1.05 -28.90
CA ALA A 299 -5.87 2.39 -29.12
C ALA A 299 -7.37 2.33 -29.46
N GLY A 300 -8.18 3.17 -28.83
CA GLY A 300 -9.62 3.24 -29.10
C GLY A 300 -10.47 2.18 -28.39
N LYS A 301 -9.86 1.23 -27.66
CA LYS A 301 -10.59 0.14 -27.00
C LYS A 301 -11.33 0.65 -25.75
N ALA A 302 -12.65 0.82 -25.87
CA ALA A 302 -13.49 1.39 -24.81
C ALA A 302 -13.77 0.47 -23.60
N ASN A 303 -13.65 -0.85 -23.79
CA ASN A 303 -13.84 -1.82 -22.70
C ASN A 303 -12.82 -2.95 -22.83
N TYR A 304 -11.63 -2.73 -22.28
CA TYR A 304 -10.64 -3.78 -22.07
C TYR A 304 -10.79 -4.29 -20.64
N GLU A 305 -10.92 -5.61 -20.46
CA GLU A 305 -11.06 -6.21 -19.15
C GLU A 305 -9.99 -7.29 -18.97
N PHE A 306 -9.48 -7.43 -17.76
CA PHE A 306 -8.68 -8.58 -17.39
C PHE A 306 -9.03 -9.05 -15.97
N GLU A 307 -8.61 -10.28 -15.68
CA GLU A 307 -8.85 -10.90 -14.40
C GLU A 307 -7.58 -11.62 -13.91
N THR A 308 -7.30 -11.54 -12.61
CA THR A 308 -6.25 -12.32 -11.96
C THR A 308 -6.81 -13.01 -10.72
N ARG A 309 -6.23 -14.17 -10.39
CA ARG A 309 -6.79 -15.08 -9.38
C ARG A 309 -5.71 -15.64 -8.47
N TYR A 310 -6.02 -15.76 -7.18
CA TYR A 310 -5.19 -16.46 -6.22
C TYR A 310 -6.05 -17.25 -5.22
N THR A 311 -5.75 -18.53 -5.00
CA THR A 311 -6.53 -19.38 -4.09
C THR A 311 -5.83 -19.51 -2.75
N LEU A 312 -6.54 -19.19 -1.67
CA LEU A 312 -5.98 -19.17 -0.33
C LEU A 312 -5.67 -20.59 0.20
N PRO A 313 -4.43 -20.87 0.64
CA PRO A 313 -4.06 -22.19 1.16
C PRO A 313 -4.43 -22.39 2.65
N THR A 314 -4.94 -21.35 3.30
CA THR A 314 -5.31 -21.31 4.73
C THR A 314 -6.47 -20.34 4.93
N ASP A 315 -7.18 -20.46 6.06
CA ASP A 315 -8.16 -19.45 6.48
C ASP A 315 -7.46 -18.14 6.83
N VAL A 316 -8.06 -17.01 6.45
CA VAL A 316 -7.59 -15.66 6.75
C VAL A 316 -8.76 -14.72 7.08
N ASP A 317 -8.49 -13.64 7.79
CA ASP A 317 -9.37 -12.47 7.86
C ASP A 317 -8.82 -11.39 6.93
N LEU A 318 -9.62 -10.91 5.97
CA LEU A 318 -9.27 -9.74 5.16
C LEU A 318 -9.50 -8.47 5.98
N ILE A 319 -8.47 -7.63 6.10
CA ILE A 319 -8.50 -6.41 6.91
C ILE A 319 -8.29 -5.13 6.11
N GLY A 320 -7.71 -5.20 4.91
CA GLY A 320 -7.56 -4.03 4.07
C GLY A 320 -7.36 -4.35 2.59
N ALA A 321 -7.69 -3.38 1.74
CA ALA A 321 -7.49 -3.42 0.30
C ALA A 321 -6.99 -2.08 -0.23
N ILE A 322 -6.05 -2.11 -1.18
CA ILE A 322 -5.60 -0.96 -1.97
C ILE A 322 -5.72 -1.35 -3.45
N PRO A 323 -6.77 -0.88 -4.16
CA PRO A 323 -6.84 -1.00 -5.60
C PRO A 323 -5.98 0.07 -6.27
N HIS A 324 -5.30 -0.29 -7.36
CA HIS A 324 -4.46 0.62 -8.13
C HIS A 324 -4.57 0.38 -9.65
N ALA A 325 -4.95 1.42 -10.37
CA ALA A 325 -4.92 1.52 -11.83
C ALA A 325 -4.58 2.95 -12.24
N HIS A 326 -4.11 3.19 -13.47
CA HIS A 326 -3.81 4.55 -13.93
C HIS A 326 -5.04 5.19 -14.62
N TYR A 327 -4.80 6.13 -15.53
CA TYR A 327 -5.81 7.04 -16.09
C TYR A 327 -6.88 6.38 -16.96
N LEU A 328 -6.60 5.22 -17.56
CA LEU A 328 -7.57 4.48 -18.37
C LEU A 328 -8.47 3.57 -17.51
N GLY A 329 -8.09 3.30 -16.26
CA GLY A 329 -8.89 2.51 -15.33
C GLY A 329 -10.32 3.03 -15.23
N LYS A 330 -11.31 2.12 -15.25
CA LYS A 330 -12.73 2.47 -15.26
C LYS A 330 -13.52 1.77 -14.17
N ARG A 331 -13.50 0.43 -14.12
CA ARG A 331 -14.15 -0.36 -13.07
C ARG A 331 -13.12 -1.22 -12.36
N ILE A 332 -13.20 -1.27 -11.04
CA ILE A 332 -12.35 -2.12 -10.21
C ILE A 332 -13.22 -2.95 -9.28
N GLU A 333 -13.01 -4.27 -9.27
CA GLU A 333 -13.72 -5.20 -8.41
C GLU A 333 -12.74 -6.15 -7.70
N GLY A 334 -12.96 -6.35 -6.40
CA GLY A 334 -12.38 -7.44 -5.62
C GLY A 334 -13.47 -8.43 -5.25
N LEU A 335 -13.31 -9.70 -5.64
CA LEU A 335 -14.29 -10.76 -5.38
C LEU A 335 -13.64 -11.92 -4.62
N ALA A 336 -14.46 -12.68 -3.90
CA ALA A 336 -14.08 -13.92 -3.26
C ALA A 336 -15.03 -15.05 -3.69
N LEU A 337 -14.50 -16.05 -4.39
CA LEU A 337 -15.23 -17.28 -4.71
C LEU A 337 -14.95 -18.31 -3.63
N ARG A 338 -15.97 -18.67 -2.85
CA ARG A 338 -15.84 -19.52 -1.67
C ARG A 338 -15.86 -21.02 -2.04
N PRO A 339 -15.27 -21.91 -1.22
CA PRO A 339 -15.24 -23.35 -1.48
C PRO A 339 -16.62 -24.03 -1.58
N ASP A 340 -17.64 -23.44 -0.99
CA ASP A 340 -19.03 -23.92 -1.03
C ASP A 340 -19.77 -23.53 -2.32
N GLY A 341 -19.09 -22.85 -3.23
CA GLY A 341 -19.63 -22.35 -4.49
C GLY A 341 -20.28 -20.98 -4.42
N SER A 342 -20.41 -20.37 -3.23
CA SER A 342 -20.91 -19.00 -3.12
C SER A 342 -19.86 -17.97 -3.54
N SER A 343 -20.32 -16.79 -3.96
CA SER A 343 -19.47 -15.67 -4.33
C SER A 343 -19.78 -14.44 -3.49
N ASP A 344 -18.75 -13.71 -3.12
CA ASP A 344 -18.82 -12.51 -2.30
C ASP A 344 -18.12 -11.36 -3.03
N VAL A 345 -18.79 -10.21 -3.13
CA VAL A 345 -18.19 -8.98 -3.66
C VAL A 345 -17.55 -8.30 -2.48
N LEU A 346 -16.21 -8.32 -2.39
CA LEU A 346 -15.50 -7.70 -1.28
C LEU A 346 -15.65 -6.18 -1.36
N PHE A 347 -15.49 -5.62 -2.56
CA PHE A 347 -15.80 -4.22 -2.87
C PHE A 347 -15.88 -4.02 -4.40
N ARG A 348 -16.55 -2.92 -4.79
CA ARG A 348 -16.62 -2.47 -6.18
C ARG A 348 -16.40 -0.95 -6.24
N ILE A 349 -15.59 -0.52 -7.19
CA ILE A 349 -15.44 0.87 -7.61
C ILE A 349 -16.00 0.95 -9.05
N PRO A 350 -17.18 1.56 -9.24
CA PRO A 350 -17.84 1.59 -10.54
C PRO A 350 -17.27 2.66 -11.50
N ASP A 351 -16.65 3.71 -10.96
CA ASP A 351 -15.95 4.76 -11.71
C ASP A 351 -14.62 5.08 -11.02
N TRP A 352 -13.54 4.47 -11.50
CA TRP A 352 -12.20 4.73 -11.01
C TRP A 352 -11.74 6.13 -11.42
N ASP A 353 -11.14 6.83 -10.46
CA ASP A 353 -10.47 8.11 -10.67
C ASP A 353 -9.06 8.03 -10.10
N PHE A 354 -8.05 8.12 -10.97
CA PHE A 354 -6.64 8.06 -10.58
C PHE A 354 -6.23 9.18 -9.61
N ASN A 355 -6.97 10.29 -9.59
CA ASN A 355 -6.76 11.39 -8.64
C ASN A 355 -7.30 11.08 -7.24
N TRP A 356 -7.93 9.91 -7.02
CA TRP A 356 -8.50 9.52 -5.74
C TRP A 356 -8.10 8.10 -5.35
N GLN A 357 -6.79 7.89 -5.22
CA GLN A 357 -6.23 6.63 -4.74
C GLN A 357 -6.38 6.52 -3.22
N GLY A 358 -6.87 5.38 -2.73
CA GLY A 358 -7.13 5.16 -1.32
C GLY A 358 -6.88 3.73 -0.88
N ASP A 359 -6.61 3.56 0.41
CA ASP A 359 -6.63 2.27 1.08
C ASP A 359 -7.90 2.15 1.94
N TYR A 360 -8.54 0.99 1.87
CA TYR A 360 -9.82 0.73 2.50
C TYR A 360 -9.66 -0.37 3.55
N SER A 361 -10.02 -0.06 4.80
CA SER A 361 -9.96 -1.03 5.90
C SER A 361 -11.34 -1.65 6.13
N PHE A 362 -11.41 -2.98 6.23
CA PHE A 362 -12.65 -3.70 6.53
C PHE A 362 -12.87 -3.73 8.05
N ASP A 363 -14.05 -3.28 8.49
CA ASP A 363 -14.43 -3.29 9.91
C ASP A 363 -15.93 -3.62 10.06
N PRO A 364 -16.28 -4.84 10.50
CA PRO A 364 -15.38 -5.90 10.96
C PRO A 364 -14.56 -6.55 9.81
N PRO A 365 -13.43 -7.22 10.11
CA PRO A 365 -12.69 -8.01 9.13
C PRO A 365 -13.54 -9.11 8.45
N VAL A 366 -13.27 -9.38 7.17
CA VAL A 366 -14.03 -10.38 6.39
C VAL A 366 -13.36 -11.75 6.49
N ARG A 367 -14.05 -12.75 7.07
CA ARG A 367 -13.55 -14.14 7.15
C ARG A 367 -13.58 -14.83 5.79
N LEU A 368 -12.41 -15.27 5.33
CA LEU A 368 -12.22 -16.02 4.09
C LEU A 368 -11.65 -17.42 4.41
N PRO A 369 -12.44 -18.50 4.21
CA PRO A 369 -11.97 -19.86 4.42
C PRO A 369 -10.86 -20.28 3.45
N LYS A 370 -10.03 -21.25 3.85
CA LYS A 370 -9.12 -21.97 2.97
C LYS A 370 -9.87 -22.47 1.73
N GLY A 371 -9.24 -22.33 0.56
CA GLY A 371 -9.82 -22.68 -0.73
C GLY A 371 -10.64 -21.55 -1.36
N THR A 372 -10.83 -20.43 -0.66
CA THR A 372 -11.41 -19.23 -1.29
C THR A 372 -10.47 -18.72 -2.39
N THR A 373 -10.99 -18.52 -3.60
CA THR A 373 -10.29 -17.85 -4.69
C THR A 373 -10.56 -16.36 -4.65
N LEU A 374 -9.53 -15.58 -4.35
CA LEU A 374 -9.52 -14.13 -4.52
C LEU A 374 -9.44 -13.81 -6.01
N VAL A 375 -10.28 -12.89 -6.47
CA VAL A 375 -10.36 -12.48 -7.87
C VAL A 375 -10.28 -10.97 -7.96
N GLN A 376 -9.34 -10.49 -8.75
CA GLN A 376 -9.28 -9.09 -9.20
C GLN A 376 -9.91 -9.03 -10.58
N ARG A 377 -10.88 -8.12 -10.79
CA ARG A 377 -11.46 -7.85 -12.11
C ARG A 377 -11.47 -6.36 -12.40
N PHE A 378 -10.67 -5.94 -13.36
CA PHE A 378 -10.48 -4.52 -13.70
C PHE A 378 -10.91 -4.29 -15.16
N SER A 379 -11.47 -3.11 -15.44
CA SER A 379 -11.78 -2.65 -16.79
C SER A 379 -11.13 -1.30 -17.09
N TYR A 380 -10.82 -1.07 -18.37
CA TYR A 380 -10.15 0.13 -18.88
C TYR A 380 -10.85 0.66 -20.12
N ASP A 381 -10.84 1.99 -20.27
CA ASP A 381 -11.37 2.72 -21.43
C ASP A 381 -10.26 3.55 -22.09
N ASN A 382 -9.72 3.03 -23.19
CA ASN A 382 -8.73 3.71 -24.04
C ASN A 382 -9.38 4.37 -25.28
N SER A 383 -10.66 4.73 -25.20
CA SER A 383 -11.34 5.47 -26.27
C SER A 383 -11.09 6.98 -26.16
N ALA A 384 -11.41 7.71 -27.22
CA ALA A 384 -11.40 9.18 -27.20
C ALA A 384 -12.54 9.79 -26.37
N ALA A 385 -13.51 8.97 -25.94
CA ALA A 385 -14.62 9.41 -25.08
C ALA A 385 -14.23 9.42 -23.59
N ASN A 386 -13.17 8.69 -23.20
CA ASN A 386 -12.63 8.78 -21.86
C ASN A 386 -11.91 10.12 -21.66
N ILE A 387 -12.56 11.04 -20.94
CA ILE A 387 -12.01 12.37 -20.62
C ILE A 387 -10.71 12.30 -19.80
N ARG A 388 -10.46 11.18 -19.11
CA ARG A 388 -9.25 10.94 -18.32
C ARG A 388 -8.11 10.38 -19.17
N ASN A 389 -8.34 10.03 -20.45
CA ASN A 389 -7.29 9.47 -21.31
C ASN A 389 -6.16 10.50 -21.52
N PRO A 390 -4.91 10.20 -21.12
CA PRO A 390 -3.80 11.14 -21.27
C PRO A 390 -3.32 11.26 -22.72
N ASN A 391 -3.86 10.46 -23.63
CA ASN A 391 -3.49 10.43 -25.05
C ASN A 391 -4.63 10.96 -25.93
N SER A 392 -4.36 12.04 -26.67
CA SER A 392 -5.23 12.55 -27.73
C SER A 392 -4.42 12.74 -29.02
N PRO A 393 -4.64 11.92 -30.08
CA PRO A 393 -5.58 10.78 -30.13
C PRO A 393 -5.12 9.58 -29.26
N PRO A 394 -6.03 8.63 -28.94
CA PRO A 394 -5.67 7.43 -28.18
C PRO A 394 -4.56 6.62 -28.84
N LYS A 395 -3.69 6.02 -28.02
CA LYS A 395 -2.56 5.17 -28.43
C LYS A 395 -2.64 3.83 -27.73
N ARG A 396 -1.94 2.80 -28.24
CA ARG A 396 -1.81 1.53 -27.51
C ARG A 396 -1.08 1.78 -26.20
N VAL A 397 -1.60 1.23 -25.10
CA VAL A 397 -1.04 1.39 -23.74
C VAL A 397 -0.77 0.00 -23.15
N GLN A 398 0.41 -0.20 -22.57
CA GLN A 398 0.84 -1.47 -22.00
C GLN A 398 1.05 -1.33 -20.49
N TYR A 399 1.28 -2.46 -19.82
CA TYR A 399 1.70 -2.44 -18.42
C TYR A 399 2.98 -1.61 -18.25
N GLY A 400 3.01 -0.70 -17.28
CA GLY A 400 4.20 0.10 -16.98
C GLY A 400 4.05 0.97 -15.74
N LEU A 401 5.17 1.56 -15.32
CA LEU A 401 5.27 2.34 -14.09
C LEU A 401 4.96 3.83 -14.29
N GLN A 402 4.77 4.31 -15.52
CA GLN A 402 4.42 5.71 -15.71
C GLN A 402 2.90 5.86 -15.65
N SER A 403 2.39 6.99 -15.16
CA SER A 403 0.94 7.24 -15.14
C SER A 403 0.30 7.20 -16.54
N VAL A 404 1.09 7.35 -17.61
CA VAL A 404 0.66 7.23 -19.01
C VAL A 404 0.70 5.79 -19.55
N ASP A 405 1.38 4.89 -18.85
CA ASP A 405 1.23 3.44 -19.00
C ASP A 405 -0.01 2.99 -18.20
N GLU A 406 -0.25 1.68 -18.10
CA GLU A 406 -1.27 1.16 -17.18
C GLU A 406 -0.76 0.18 -16.13
N MET A 407 -1.50 0.12 -15.02
CA MET A 407 -1.35 -0.87 -13.98
C MET A 407 -2.71 -1.43 -13.62
N GLY A 408 -2.72 -2.62 -13.05
CA GLY A 408 -3.92 -3.17 -12.46
C GLY A 408 -3.52 -4.10 -11.34
N GLU A 409 -3.45 -3.51 -10.15
CA GLU A 409 -3.01 -4.20 -8.95
C GLU A 409 -4.08 -4.10 -7.86
N LEU A 410 -4.41 -5.23 -7.27
CA LEU A 410 -5.22 -5.33 -6.08
C LEU A 410 -4.37 -5.82 -4.93
N TRP A 411 -4.01 -4.90 -4.06
CA TRP A 411 -3.24 -5.16 -2.85
C TRP A 411 -4.20 -5.50 -1.72
N LEU A 412 -3.98 -6.61 -1.04
CA LEU A 412 -4.83 -7.11 0.04
C LEU A 412 -3.98 -7.34 1.28
N GLN A 413 -4.44 -6.87 2.43
CA GLN A 413 -3.85 -7.17 3.71
C GLN A 413 -4.73 -8.18 4.43
N VAL A 414 -4.15 -9.34 4.74
CA VAL A 414 -4.86 -10.45 5.39
C VAL A 414 -4.19 -10.83 6.70
N LEU A 415 -4.99 -11.32 7.65
CA LEU A 415 -4.55 -11.90 8.91
C LEU A 415 -4.81 -13.41 8.89
N PRO A 416 -3.77 -14.25 8.71
CA PRO A 416 -3.92 -15.69 8.86
C PRO A 416 -4.40 -16.05 10.27
N VAL A 417 -5.35 -16.98 10.38
CA VAL A 417 -5.96 -17.36 11.67
C VAL A 417 -5.00 -18.12 12.60
N SER A 418 -3.89 -18.64 12.06
CA SER A 418 -2.87 -19.37 12.81
C SER A 418 -1.46 -19.12 12.28
N ARG A 419 -0.45 -19.36 13.12
CA ARG A 419 0.97 -19.26 12.73
C ARG A 419 1.34 -20.25 11.62
N ALA A 420 0.88 -21.50 11.72
CA ALA A 420 1.11 -22.51 10.69
C ALA A 420 0.41 -22.14 9.37
N GLY A 421 -0.79 -21.57 9.46
CA GLY A 421 -1.51 -21.00 8.32
C GLY A 421 -0.70 -19.89 7.63
N ARG A 422 -0.16 -18.95 8.41
CA ARG A 422 0.72 -17.90 7.88
C ARG A 422 1.94 -18.46 7.15
N GLU A 423 2.64 -19.43 7.73
CA GLU A 423 3.82 -20.02 7.10
C GLU A 423 3.46 -20.73 5.78
N THR A 424 2.28 -21.38 5.74
CA THR A 424 1.74 -21.98 4.52
C THR A 424 1.42 -20.93 3.47
N LEU A 425 0.72 -19.85 3.86
CA LEU A 425 0.40 -18.72 2.99
C LEU A 425 1.65 -18.07 2.40
N LEU A 426 2.65 -17.76 3.22
CA LEU A 426 3.88 -17.11 2.75
C LEU A 426 4.65 -17.97 1.74
N ARG A 427 4.71 -19.29 1.95
CA ARG A 427 5.37 -20.21 1.00
C ARG A 427 4.61 -20.28 -0.32
N ASP A 428 3.29 -20.50 -0.24
CA ASP A 428 2.44 -20.65 -1.41
C ASP A 428 2.35 -19.36 -2.23
N TYR A 429 2.08 -18.23 -1.57
CA TYR A 429 2.05 -16.92 -2.21
C TYR A 429 3.43 -16.48 -2.73
N GLY A 430 4.51 -16.86 -2.03
CA GLY A 430 5.87 -16.69 -2.52
C GLY A 430 6.10 -17.40 -3.87
N ARG A 431 5.66 -18.66 -3.98
CA ARG A 431 5.69 -19.43 -5.23
C ARG A 431 4.83 -18.78 -6.32
N TYR A 432 3.62 -18.31 -5.99
CA TYR A 432 2.75 -17.57 -6.91
C TYR A 432 3.47 -16.36 -7.53
N LYS A 433 4.10 -15.51 -6.71
CA LYS A 433 4.85 -14.34 -7.20
C LYS A 433 6.04 -14.72 -8.08
N ILE A 434 6.79 -15.76 -7.73
CA ILE A 434 7.96 -16.18 -8.51
C ILE A 434 7.52 -16.70 -9.89
N LEU A 435 6.39 -17.42 -9.96
CA LEU A 435 5.81 -17.85 -11.24
C LEU A 435 5.40 -16.65 -12.12
N GLU A 436 4.83 -15.61 -11.52
CA GLU A 436 4.46 -14.40 -12.24
C GLU A 436 5.69 -13.68 -12.82
N ILE A 437 6.76 -13.51 -12.02
CA ILE A 437 8.05 -12.95 -12.47
C ILE A 437 8.66 -13.80 -13.59
N ALA A 438 8.60 -15.13 -13.47
CA ALA A 438 9.10 -16.03 -14.51
C ALA A 438 8.33 -15.86 -15.83
N ASN A 439 7.00 -15.71 -15.76
CA ASN A 439 6.16 -15.53 -16.95
C ASN A 439 6.40 -14.18 -17.62
N GLU A 440 6.54 -13.11 -16.83
CA GLU A 440 6.96 -11.79 -17.32
C GLU A 440 8.31 -11.88 -18.06
N ALA A 441 9.32 -12.48 -17.42
CA ALA A 441 10.64 -12.64 -18.01
C ALA A 441 10.62 -13.48 -19.30
N ARG A 442 9.84 -14.57 -19.35
CA ARG A 442 9.66 -15.37 -20.57
C ARG A 442 9.09 -14.56 -21.72
N ARG A 443 8.11 -13.69 -21.47
CA ARG A 443 7.55 -12.81 -22.51
C ARG A 443 8.58 -11.83 -23.03
N THR A 444 9.32 -11.16 -22.14
CA THR A 444 10.40 -10.25 -22.56
C THR A 444 11.41 -10.95 -23.47
N LEU A 445 11.79 -12.19 -23.15
CA LEU A 445 12.74 -12.97 -23.95
C LEU A 445 12.21 -13.40 -25.33
N GLN A 446 10.89 -13.37 -25.56
CA GLN A 446 10.34 -13.64 -26.90
C GLN A 446 10.67 -12.52 -27.88
N SER A 447 10.65 -11.26 -27.44
CA SER A 447 10.99 -10.08 -28.27
C SER A 447 12.44 -9.63 -28.12
N ALA A 448 13.08 -9.91 -26.98
CA ALA A 448 14.45 -9.53 -26.67
C ALA A 448 15.23 -10.73 -26.07
N PRO A 449 15.68 -11.71 -26.88
CA PRO A 449 16.26 -12.96 -26.39
C PRO A 449 17.52 -12.84 -25.53
N ASN A 450 18.24 -11.70 -25.63
CA ASN A 450 19.46 -11.41 -24.88
C ASN A 450 19.25 -10.34 -23.79
N ASP A 451 17.99 -10.04 -23.41
CA ASP A 451 17.73 -9.11 -22.33
C ASP A 451 18.29 -9.66 -21.00
N VAL A 452 19.34 -9.00 -20.49
CA VAL A 452 20.10 -9.45 -19.33
C VAL A 452 19.22 -9.53 -18.08
N ASN A 453 18.33 -8.57 -17.87
CA ASN A 453 17.46 -8.51 -16.70
C ASN A 453 16.41 -9.62 -16.73
N ALA A 454 15.80 -9.89 -17.88
CA ALA A 454 14.86 -10.98 -18.07
C ALA A 454 15.55 -12.35 -17.89
N LEU A 455 16.76 -12.54 -18.43
CA LEU A 455 17.55 -13.75 -18.21
C LEU A 455 17.87 -13.97 -16.73
N ILE A 456 18.26 -12.91 -15.99
CA ILE A 456 18.47 -12.97 -14.54
C ILE A 456 17.17 -13.33 -13.80
N LYS A 457 16.06 -12.63 -14.09
CA LYS A 457 14.74 -12.88 -13.48
C LYS A 457 14.31 -14.33 -13.70
N LEU A 458 14.43 -14.84 -14.92
CA LEU A 458 14.05 -16.22 -15.26
C LEU A 458 14.98 -17.25 -14.61
N GLY A 459 16.29 -17.02 -14.62
CA GLY A 459 17.28 -17.87 -13.97
C GLY A 459 17.04 -17.99 -12.46
N ARG A 460 16.85 -16.85 -11.77
CA ARG A 460 16.52 -16.83 -10.33
C ARG A 460 15.20 -17.53 -10.02
N SER A 461 14.19 -17.31 -10.85
CA SER A 461 12.86 -17.91 -10.66
C SER A 461 12.92 -19.43 -10.85
N THR A 462 13.65 -19.90 -11.87
CA THR A 462 13.88 -21.32 -12.15
C THR A 462 14.67 -21.98 -11.02
N LEU A 463 15.70 -21.30 -10.48
CA LEU A 463 16.47 -21.79 -9.33
C LEU A 463 15.56 -22.02 -8.11
N ALA A 464 14.62 -21.11 -7.86
CA ALA A 464 13.73 -21.16 -6.71
C ALA A 464 12.56 -22.16 -6.87
N LEU A 465 12.08 -22.38 -8.10
CA LEU A 465 10.91 -23.21 -8.38
C LEU A 465 11.24 -24.64 -8.79
N GLU A 466 12.43 -24.85 -9.35
CA GLU A 466 12.84 -26.09 -10.00
C GLU A 466 14.19 -26.57 -9.45
N SER A 467 15.31 -26.29 -10.14
CA SER A 467 16.63 -26.78 -9.78
C SER A 467 17.75 -25.83 -10.26
N PRO A 468 18.96 -25.93 -9.66
CA PRO A 468 20.14 -25.22 -10.15
C PRO A 468 20.46 -25.52 -11.62
N ASP A 469 20.38 -26.79 -12.04
CA ASP A 469 20.71 -27.21 -13.40
C ASP A 469 19.80 -26.57 -14.46
N ALA A 470 18.51 -26.41 -14.14
CA ALA A 470 17.56 -25.72 -15.01
C ALA A 470 17.80 -24.19 -15.06
N ALA A 471 18.35 -23.61 -13.98
CA ALA A 471 18.61 -22.17 -13.88
C ALA A 471 19.90 -21.72 -14.58
N LEU A 472 20.94 -22.57 -14.56
CA LEU A 472 22.28 -22.24 -15.05
C LEU A 472 22.30 -21.74 -16.51
N PRO A 473 21.57 -22.34 -17.49
CA PRO A 473 21.59 -21.85 -18.87
C PRO A 473 21.16 -20.39 -19.02
N TYR A 474 20.15 -19.95 -18.27
CA TYR A 474 19.69 -18.56 -18.31
C TYR A 474 20.71 -17.59 -17.71
N LEU A 475 21.34 -17.97 -16.59
CA LEU A 475 22.33 -17.12 -15.91
C LEU A 475 23.66 -17.05 -16.67
N GLN A 476 24.06 -18.16 -17.32
CA GLN A 476 25.19 -18.17 -18.24
C GLN A 476 24.90 -17.30 -19.47
N ALA A 477 23.69 -17.36 -20.02
CA ALA A 477 23.28 -16.47 -21.11
C ALA A 477 23.29 -14.99 -20.67
N ALA A 478 22.86 -14.68 -19.44
CA ALA A 478 22.89 -13.32 -18.91
C ALA A 478 24.33 -12.77 -18.85
N VAL A 479 25.27 -13.56 -18.30
CA VAL A 479 26.69 -13.18 -18.25
C VAL A 479 27.32 -13.09 -19.64
N LYS A 480 26.88 -13.93 -20.59
CA LYS A 480 27.34 -13.84 -21.99
C LYS A 480 26.84 -12.58 -22.67
N ALA A 481 25.59 -12.18 -22.41
CA ALA A 481 24.98 -10.99 -22.98
C ALA A 481 25.61 -9.70 -22.42
N ASP A 482 25.93 -9.68 -21.12
CA ASP A 482 26.70 -8.61 -20.50
C ASP A 482 27.71 -9.15 -19.46
N PRO A 483 28.98 -9.31 -19.86
CA PRO A 483 30.05 -9.76 -18.96
C PRO A 483 30.33 -8.81 -17.80
N ASN A 484 29.98 -7.52 -17.93
CA ASN A 484 30.20 -6.48 -16.93
C ASN A 484 28.98 -6.26 -16.01
N SER A 485 27.92 -7.07 -16.16
CA SER A 485 26.79 -7.03 -15.24
C SER A 485 27.14 -7.70 -13.91
N THR A 486 27.39 -6.89 -12.88
CA THR A 486 27.60 -7.38 -11.50
C THR A 486 26.44 -8.28 -11.04
N ALA A 487 25.21 -7.93 -11.39
CA ALA A 487 24.02 -8.71 -11.05
C ALA A 487 24.00 -10.08 -11.76
N ALA A 488 24.36 -10.16 -13.04
CA ALA A 488 24.44 -11.43 -13.76
C ALA A 488 25.51 -12.35 -13.15
N GLN A 489 26.69 -11.81 -12.88
CA GLN A 489 27.81 -12.54 -12.27
C GLN A 489 27.44 -13.08 -10.88
N TYR A 490 26.81 -12.23 -10.04
CA TYR A 490 26.36 -12.62 -8.71
C TYR A 490 25.34 -13.76 -8.75
N ASN A 491 24.31 -13.64 -9.58
CA ASN A 491 23.26 -14.66 -9.66
C ASN A 491 23.78 -15.97 -10.25
N LEU A 492 24.68 -15.94 -11.23
CA LEU A 492 25.37 -17.13 -11.74
C LEU A 492 26.18 -17.81 -10.63
N GLY A 493 26.97 -17.04 -9.87
CA GLY A 493 27.73 -17.57 -8.74
C GLY A 493 26.82 -18.22 -7.69
N HIS A 494 25.69 -17.59 -7.35
CA HIS A 494 24.72 -18.14 -6.40
C HIS A 494 24.07 -19.45 -6.91
N ALA A 495 23.73 -19.54 -8.20
CA ALA A 495 23.22 -20.79 -8.79
C ALA A 495 24.28 -21.89 -8.79
N LEU A 496 25.55 -21.56 -9.07
CA LEU A 496 26.67 -22.50 -8.99
C LEU A 496 26.87 -23.02 -7.56
N MET A 497 26.75 -22.16 -6.53
CA MET A 497 26.76 -22.60 -5.13
C MET A 497 25.65 -23.62 -4.87
N ALA A 498 24.44 -23.35 -5.34
CA ALA A 498 23.30 -24.26 -5.16
C ALA A 498 23.48 -25.59 -5.92
N SER A 499 24.20 -25.60 -7.05
CA SER A 499 24.57 -26.82 -7.79
C SER A 499 25.71 -27.61 -7.16
N GLY A 500 26.44 -27.02 -6.21
CA GLY A 500 27.61 -27.62 -5.57
C GLY A 500 28.96 -27.35 -6.27
N ASP A 501 28.98 -26.64 -7.40
CA ASP A 501 30.23 -26.19 -8.04
C ASP A 501 30.82 -24.96 -7.30
N LEU A 502 31.33 -25.23 -6.10
CA LEU A 502 31.88 -24.21 -5.21
C LEU A 502 33.13 -23.53 -5.78
N ARG A 503 33.87 -24.21 -6.67
CA ARG A 503 35.09 -23.65 -7.29
C ARG A 503 34.71 -22.54 -8.25
N THR A 504 33.84 -22.81 -9.21
CA THR A 504 33.43 -21.79 -10.19
C THR A 504 32.53 -20.74 -9.53
N ALA A 505 31.72 -21.09 -8.53
CA ALA A 505 31.03 -20.11 -7.71
C ALA A 505 32.00 -19.09 -7.05
N HIS A 506 33.12 -19.58 -6.50
CA HIS A 506 34.13 -18.71 -5.88
C HIS A 506 34.74 -17.73 -6.89
N GLU A 507 35.02 -18.22 -8.11
CA GLU A 507 35.54 -17.39 -9.21
C GLU A 507 34.55 -16.27 -9.58
N GLN A 508 33.25 -16.57 -9.67
CA GLN A 508 32.24 -15.53 -9.94
C GLN A 508 32.12 -14.53 -8.78
N MET A 509 32.10 -15.00 -7.53
CA MET A 509 32.07 -14.11 -6.37
C MET A 509 33.33 -13.24 -6.25
N ALA A 510 34.48 -13.71 -6.73
CA ALA A 510 35.69 -12.89 -6.83
C ALA A 510 35.55 -11.79 -7.88
N LYS A 511 34.97 -12.09 -9.06
CA LYS A 511 34.70 -11.07 -10.09
C LYS A 511 33.73 -9.99 -9.60
N VAL A 512 32.62 -10.40 -8.96
CA VAL A 512 31.66 -9.44 -8.38
C VAL A 512 32.37 -8.47 -7.44
N ARG A 513 33.24 -8.97 -6.55
CA ARG A 513 34.01 -8.13 -5.61
C ARG A 513 35.13 -7.30 -6.25
N GLN A 514 35.61 -7.68 -7.45
CA GLN A 514 36.54 -6.85 -8.21
C GLN A 514 35.83 -5.69 -8.92
N MET A 515 34.59 -5.92 -9.36
CA MET A 515 33.75 -4.93 -10.03
C MET A 515 33.09 -3.97 -9.05
N ASP A 516 32.66 -4.51 -7.90
CA ASP A 516 32.04 -3.78 -6.79
C ASP A 516 32.49 -4.38 -5.45
N ASP A 517 33.51 -3.77 -4.85
CA ASP A 517 34.05 -4.20 -3.56
C ASP A 517 33.11 -3.88 -2.38
N LYS A 518 32.08 -3.06 -2.61
CA LYS A 518 31.02 -2.71 -1.65
C LYS A 518 29.80 -3.65 -1.75
N HIS A 519 29.81 -4.63 -2.65
CA HIS A 519 28.73 -5.60 -2.77
C HIS A 519 28.67 -6.55 -1.56
N GLN A 520 27.91 -6.18 -0.53
CA GLN A 520 27.87 -6.88 0.76
C GLN A 520 27.51 -8.38 0.64
N LEU A 521 26.54 -8.74 -0.21
CA LEU A 521 26.11 -10.14 -0.36
C LEU A 521 27.17 -11.03 -1.03
N ALA A 522 28.01 -10.48 -1.92
CA ALA A 522 29.08 -11.25 -2.55
C ALA A 522 30.17 -11.63 -1.52
N TRP A 523 30.45 -10.75 -0.55
CA TRP A 523 31.29 -11.06 0.60
C TRP A 523 30.64 -12.11 1.51
N HIS A 524 29.33 -12.04 1.73
CA HIS A 524 28.61 -13.07 2.49
C HIS A 524 28.71 -14.45 1.84
N ASP A 525 28.40 -14.53 0.55
CA ASP A 525 28.37 -15.79 -0.21
C ASP A 525 29.78 -16.37 -0.39
N ALA A 526 30.80 -15.54 -0.58
CA ALA A 526 32.20 -15.99 -0.51
C ALA A 526 32.55 -16.59 0.86
N GLY A 527 32.03 -16.01 1.95
CA GLY A 527 32.17 -16.55 3.30
C GLY A 527 31.52 -17.93 3.46
N LEU A 528 30.33 -18.14 2.88
CA LEU A 528 29.67 -19.45 2.84
C LEU A 528 30.49 -20.50 2.08
N ILE A 529 31.04 -20.14 0.91
CA ILE A 529 31.90 -21.03 0.12
C ILE A 529 33.14 -21.45 0.94
N PHE A 530 33.80 -20.51 1.60
CA PHE A 530 34.96 -20.82 2.44
C PHE A 530 34.61 -21.64 3.68
N MET A 531 33.43 -21.41 4.27
CA MET A 531 32.94 -22.20 5.40
C MET A 531 32.69 -23.67 4.99
N GLU A 532 32.05 -23.88 3.83
CA GLU A 532 31.76 -25.21 3.30
C GLU A 532 33.06 -25.97 2.95
N THR A 533 34.04 -25.27 2.35
CA THR A 533 35.37 -25.81 2.04
C THR A 533 36.33 -25.85 3.24
N LYS A 534 35.84 -25.64 4.46
CA LYS A 534 36.60 -25.68 5.74
C LYS A 534 37.76 -24.69 5.86
N GLN A 535 37.78 -23.65 5.02
CA GLN A 535 38.75 -22.57 5.08
C GLN A 535 38.29 -21.47 6.05
N LEU A 536 38.20 -21.84 7.34
CA LEU A 536 37.50 -21.04 8.36
C LEU A 536 38.07 -19.61 8.52
N ARG A 537 39.38 -19.40 8.35
CA ARG A 537 40.00 -18.07 8.44
C ARG A 537 39.53 -17.13 7.31
N HIS A 538 39.44 -17.64 6.08
CA HIS A 538 38.91 -16.88 4.95
C HIS A 538 37.42 -16.60 5.11
N ALA A 539 36.66 -17.58 5.61
CA ALA A 539 35.24 -17.40 5.92
C ALA A 539 35.00 -16.28 6.94
N GLU A 540 35.77 -16.28 8.04
CA GLU A 540 35.71 -15.21 9.05
C GLU A 540 36.00 -13.83 8.43
N ALA A 541 37.06 -13.70 7.63
CA ALA A 541 37.40 -12.44 6.99
C ALA A 541 36.28 -11.92 6.08
N CYS A 542 35.67 -12.81 5.29
CA CYS A 542 34.57 -12.46 4.39
C CYS A 542 33.32 -12.03 5.16
N PHE A 543 32.92 -12.75 6.21
CA PHE A 543 31.78 -12.35 7.03
C PHE A 543 32.03 -11.03 7.76
N ARG A 544 33.26 -10.78 8.24
CA ARG A 544 33.62 -9.48 8.84
C ARG A 544 33.53 -8.35 7.82
N LYS A 545 34.03 -8.53 6.59
CA LYS A 545 33.92 -7.51 5.53
C LYS A 545 32.45 -7.25 5.16
N SER A 546 31.64 -8.31 5.07
CA SER A 546 30.19 -8.16 4.90
C SER A 546 29.54 -7.35 6.04
N LEU A 547 30.02 -7.49 7.28
CA LEU A 547 29.49 -6.77 8.45
C LEU A 547 30.07 -5.36 8.61
N GLU A 548 31.21 -5.07 7.99
CA GLU A 548 31.72 -3.71 7.83
C GLU A 548 30.80 -2.92 6.88
N LEU A 549 30.36 -3.55 5.78
CA LEU A 549 29.44 -2.96 4.81
C LEU A 549 28.00 -2.87 5.32
N ASN A 550 27.53 -3.89 6.06
CA ASN A 550 26.24 -3.86 6.74
C ASN A 550 26.34 -4.51 8.13
N ALA A 551 26.52 -3.67 9.14
CA ALA A 551 26.66 -4.06 10.55
C ALA A 551 25.44 -4.80 11.12
N TYR A 552 24.30 -4.74 10.42
CA TYR A 552 23.02 -5.33 10.84
C TYR A 552 22.60 -6.53 9.98
N HIS A 553 23.49 -7.08 9.14
CA HIS A 553 23.18 -8.28 8.38
C HIS A 553 23.16 -9.53 9.30
N GLY A 554 21.97 -9.86 9.83
CA GLY A 554 21.78 -10.93 10.83
C GLY A 554 22.26 -12.32 10.40
N THR A 555 22.19 -12.64 9.10
CA THR A 555 22.70 -13.91 8.56
C THR A 555 24.22 -13.96 8.58
N SER A 556 24.91 -12.87 8.21
CA SER A 556 26.38 -12.78 8.34
C SER A 556 26.83 -12.89 9.80
N LEU A 557 26.14 -12.25 10.74
CA LEU A 557 26.46 -12.40 12.18
C LEU A 557 26.30 -13.84 12.66
N SER A 558 25.24 -14.53 12.21
CA SER A 558 24.99 -15.91 12.59
C SER A 558 26.08 -16.85 12.06
N ASN A 559 26.45 -16.69 10.79
CA ASN A 559 27.49 -17.50 10.16
C ASN A 559 28.89 -17.16 10.70
N LEU A 560 29.18 -15.89 10.99
CA LEU A 560 30.40 -15.51 11.70
C LEU A 560 30.47 -16.19 13.07
N GLY A 561 29.37 -16.19 13.83
CA GLY A 561 29.27 -16.89 15.11
C GLY A 561 29.61 -18.38 14.98
N LEU A 562 29.01 -19.06 14.00
CA LEU A 562 29.29 -20.47 13.70
C LEU A 562 30.76 -20.73 13.33
N VAL A 563 31.33 -19.92 12.45
CA VAL A 563 32.74 -20.03 12.05
C VAL A 563 33.68 -19.83 13.25
N LEU A 564 33.41 -18.85 14.10
CA LEU A 564 34.20 -18.60 15.31
C LEU A 564 34.11 -19.78 16.30
N LEU A 565 32.93 -20.38 16.48
CA LEU A 565 32.76 -21.58 17.29
C LEU A 565 33.57 -22.76 16.72
N GLN A 566 33.55 -22.97 15.40
CA GLN A 566 34.34 -24.03 14.74
C GLN A 566 35.86 -23.80 14.87
N GLN A 567 36.30 -22.54 14.97
CA GLN A 567 37.69 -22.18 15.26
C GLN A 567 38.03 -22.23 16.77
N ASN A 568 37.14 -22.74 17.63
CA ASN A 568 37.27 -22.76 19.08
C ASN A 568 37.37 -21.37 19.75
N LYS A 569 36.95 -20.30 19.05
CA LYS A 569 36.85 -18.93 19.57
C LYS A 569 35.50 -18.72 20.26
N ILE A 570 35.24 -19.49 21.31
CA ILE A 570 33.89 -19.65 21.90
C ILE A 570 33.24 -18.33 22.31
N SER A 571 33.94 -17.49 23.07
CA SER A 571 33.40 -16.21 23.57
C SER A 571 33.02 -15.26 22.43
N ALA A 572 33.86 -15.15 21.40
CA ALA A 572 33.59 -14.30 20.24
C ALA A 572 32.43 -14.85 19.40
N GLY A 573 32.33 -16.18 19.26
CA GLY A 573 31.22 -16.83 18.57
C GLY A 573 29.88 -16.57 19.26
N ILE A 574 29.82 -16.72 20.58
CA ILE A 574 28.61 -16.41 21.37
C ILE A 574 28.22 -14.93 21.20
N ALA A 575 29.17 -14.01 21.31
CA ALA A 575 28.89 -12.57 21.15
C ALA A 575 28.31 -12.23 19.76
N ALA A 576 28.84 -12.84 18.69
CA ALA A 576 28.31 -12.65 17.34
C ALA A 576 26.88 -13.21 17.21
N LEU A 577 26.61 -14.39 17.78
CA LEU A 577 25.27 -14.98 17.80
C LEU A 577 24.27 -14.18 18.65
N GLU A 578 24.69 -13.61 19.78
CA GLU A 578 23.87 -12.73 20.62
C GLU A 578 23.47 -11.47 19.86
N ARG A 579 24.42 -10.86 19.13
CA ARG A 579 24.13 -9.72 18.26
C ARG A 579 23.21 -10.09 17.10
N ALA A 580 23.37 -11.28 16.52
CA ALA A 580 22.40 -11.79 15.53
C ALA A 580 20.99 -11.94 16.13
N LEU A 581 20.89 -12.35 17.40
CA LEU A 581 19.61 -12.56 18.09
C LEU A 581 18.96 -11.22 18.45
N GLN A 582 19.73 -10.19 18.74
CA GLN A 582 19.19 -8.83 18.87
C GLN A 582 18.49 -8.40 17.57
N ILE A 583 19.05 -8.71 16.41
CA ILE A 583 18.43 -8.36 15.12
C ILE A 583 17.24 -9.27 14.78
N ARG A 584 17.31 -10.56 15.15
CA ARG A 584 16.29 -11.57 14.83
C ARG A 584 15.79 -12.25 16.12
N PRO A 585 15.09 -11.52 17.02
CA PRO A 585 14.79 -11.97 18.38
C PRO A 585 13.83 -13.15 18.45
N THR A 586 13.13 -13.46 17.36
CA THR A 586 12.18 -14.56 17.24
C THR A 586 12.75 -15.77 16.47
N ASP A 587 14.04 -15.76 16.09
CA ASP A 587 14.67 -16.88 15.40
C ASP A 587 14.98 -18.04 16.38
N GLN A 588 14.10 -19.04 16.38
CA GLN A 588 14.24 -20.22 17.23
C GLN A 588 15.52 -21.01 16.96
N LYS A 589 16.01 -21.06 15.72
CA LYS A 589 17.26 -21.78 15.39
C LYS A 589 18.45 -21.11 16.06
N LEU A 590 18.46 -19.77 16.06
CA LEU A 590 19.51 -19.00 16.68
C LEU A 590 19.47 -19.09 18.21
N ILE A 591 18.28 -19.10 18.81
CA ILE A 591 18.08 -19.33 20.26
C ILE A 591 18.66 -20.68 20.67
N GLU A 592 18.32 -21.76 19.95
CA GLU A 592 18.84 -23.09 20.25
C GLU A 592 20.35 -23.20 20.01
N LEU A 593 20.86 -22.56 18.97
CA LEU A 593 22.30 -22.52 18.70
C LEU A 593 23.07 -21.82 19.83
N LEU A 594 22.58 -20.68 20.32
CA LEU A 594 23.14 -19.97 21.46
C LEU A 594 23.11 -20.82 22.74
N LYS A 595 22.00 -21.51 22.99
CA LYS A 595 21.87 -22.43 24.13
C LYS A 595 22.94 -23.53 24.09
N LYS A 596 23.15 -24.14 22.92
CA LYS A 596 24.20 -25.14 22.71
C LYS A 596 25.61 -24.56 22.87
N ALA A 597 25.88 -23.39 22.28
CA ALA A 597 27.18 -22.73 22.37
C ALA A 597 27.55 -22.37 23.81
N ARG A 598 26.58 -21.88 24.60
CA ARG A 598 26.76 -21.56 26.02
C ARG A 598 27.01 -22.81 26.88
N ALA A 599 26.37 -23.93 26.56
CA ALA A 599 26.58 -25.19 27.28
C ALA A 599 28.00 -25.77 27.08
N HIS A 600 28.65 -25.46 25.94
CA HIS A 600 30.03 -25.89 25.64
C HIS A 600 31.09 -24.92 26.15
N LYS A 601 30.72 -23.80 26.78
CA LYS A 601 31.67 -22.92 27.45
C LYS A 601 32.14 -23.65 28.72
N PRO A 602 33.43 -24.03 28.87
CA PRO A 602 33.90 -24.56 30.13
C PRO A 602 33.60 -23.53 31.23
N LYS A 603 33.08 -24.00 32.37
CA LYS A 603 32.98 -23.17 33.58
C LYS A 603 34.41 -22.71 33.89
N LEU A 604 34.72 -21.44 33.64
CA LEU A 604 35.94 -20.84 34.14
C LEU A 604 35.86 -20.86 35.68
N PRO A 605 36.97 -21.14 36.38
CA PRO A 605 37.03 -21.16 37.83
C PRO A 605 36.63 -19.82 38.46
#